data_AF-A0A316G4D2-F1
#
_entry.id   AF-A0A316G4D2-F1
#
_cell.length_a   1.000
_cell.length_b   1.000
_cell.length_c   1.000
_cell.angle_alpha   90.00
_cell.angle_beta   90.00
_cell.angle_gamma   90.00
#
_symmetry.space_group_name_H-M   'P 1'
#
loop_
_entity.id
_entity.type
_entity.pdbx_description
1 polymer ?
#
loop_
_entity_poly.entity_id
_entity_poly.type
_entity_poly.pdbx_seq_one_letter_code
_entity_poly.pdbx_strand_id
1 'polypeptide(L)'
;MRLVLLTALLCASPAVAADDHAAALFYGTGDVGATVRLAGGEAELSARLFPCANCHGADGQGSVEGALVVPPIAGRGLSVDDLVRAAEHGMGPDGEALDPAMPRYAFADGGIAELVRFLDALPHRERAGVSGSTVRIAVVGDHAETFLRGLSASVDGERAWGRSIVVDTGAGDDAFLGAGLDGGEQPGLPILSLSDEARLSPEAAGHATGQALIAALRATGRNLTRSRAIAAFREMGGRTVN
;
A
#
# COMPACT_ATOMS: atom_id res chain seq x y z
N MET A 1 35.42 -13.01 -36.21
CA MET A 1 34.81 -13.14 -34.87
C MET A 1 33.58 -12.25 -34.84
N ARG A 2 32.37 -12.82 -34.96
CA ARG A 2 31.11 -12.04 -34.97
C ARG A 2 30.60 -11.94 -33.53
N LEU A 3 30.55 -10.72 -33.00
CA LEU A 3 30.00 -10.40 -31.70
C LEU A 3 28.47 -10.35 -31.83
N VAL A 4 27.76 -11.26 -31.17
CA VAL A 4 26.29 -11.23 -31.07
C VAL A 4 25.94 -10.42 -29.84
N LEU A 5 25.36 -9.23 -30.03
CA LEU A 5 24.73 -8.46 -28.96
C LEU A 5 23.38 -9.11 -28.64
N LEU A 6 23.25 -9.69 -27.44
CA LEU A 6 21.98 -10.10 -26.86
C LEU A 6 21.37 -8.90 -26.14
N THR A 7 20.42 -8.22 -26.78
CA THR A 7 19.50 -7.31 -26.11
C THR A 7 18.49 -8.13 -25.32
N ALA A 8 18.64 -8.17 -24.00
CA ALA A 8 17.62 -8.71 -23.10
C ALA A 8 16.44 -7.73 -23.06
N LEU A 9 15.34 -8.06 -23.75
CA LEU A 9 14.06 -7.41 -23.55
C LEU A 9 13.49 -7.89 -22.20
N LEU A 10 13.44 -7.00 -21.20
CA LEU A 10 12.67 -7.21 -19.99
C LEU A 10 11.17 -7.16 -20.36
N CYS A 11 10.58 -8.32 -20.64
CA CYS A 11 9.12 -8.43 -20.69
C CYS A 11 8.61 -8.55 -19.25
N ALA A 12 7.90 -7.52 -18.76
CA ALA A 12 7.14 -7.65 -17.52
C ALA A 12 6.14 -8.81 -17.66
N SER A 13 6.07 -9.69 -16.65
CA SER A 13 5.15 -10.82 -16.69
C SER A 13 3.70 -10.31 -16.64
N PRO A 14 2.76 -10.93 -17.36
CA PRO A 14 1.35 -10.52 -17.36
C PRO A 14 0.74 -10.51 -15.96
N ALA A 15 1.22 -11.37 -15.06
CA ALA A 15 0.80 -11.40 -13.66
C ALA A 15 1.21 -10.14 -12.87
N VAL A 16 2.36 -9.54 -13.17
CA VAL A 16 2.83 -8.29 -12.54
C VAL A 16 2.02 -7.12 -13.07
N ALA A 17 1.83 -7.02 -14.39
CA ALA A 17 1.02 -5.97 -15.00
C ALA A 17 -0.44 -5.98 -14.52
N ALA A 18 -1.05 -7.16 -14.40
CA ALA A 18 -2.40 -7.34 -13.84
C ALA A 18 -2.48 -6.96 -12.34
N ASP A 19 -1.39 -7.16 -11.60
CA ASP A 19 -1.30 -6.77 -10.19
C ASP A 19 -1.19 -5.25 -10.01
N ASP A 20 -0.43 -4.59 -10.89
CA ASP A 20 -0.32 -3.13 -10.94
C ASP A 20 -1.65 -2.47 -11.33
N HIS A 21 -2.38 -3.04 -12.29
CA HIS A 21 -3.71 -2.57 -12.70
C HIS A 21 -4.71 -2.66 -11.54
N ALA A 22 -4.80 -3.81 -10.87
CA ALA A 22 -5.69 -4.00 -9.73
C ALA A 22 -5.33 -3.08 -8.55
N ALA A 23 -4.03 -2.88 -8.28
CA ALA A 23 -3.57 -1.93 -7.27
C ALA A 23 -3.94 -0.49 -7.65
N ALA A 24 -3.79 -0.11 -8.92
CA ALA A 24 -4.16 1.21 -9.43
C ALA A 24 -5.66 1.49 -9.32
N LEU A 25 -6.50 0.48 -9.54
CA LEU A 25 -7.94 0.55 -9.32
C LEU A 25 -8.27 0.70 -7.83
N PHE A 26 -7.68 -0.14 -6.98
CA PHE A 26 -7.96 -0.16 -5.54
C PHE A 26 -7.55 1.15 -4.84
N TYR A 27 -6.38 1.69 -5.19
CA TYR A 27 -5.81 2.91 -4.59
C TYR A 27 -6.09 4.20 -5.39
N GLY A 28 -6.61 4.11 -6.62
CA GLY A 28 -6.88 5.28 -7.47
C GLY A 28 -5.65 5.96 -8.04
N THR A 29 -4.54 5.24 -8.20
CA THR A 29 -3.26 5.81 -8.66
C THR A 29 -3.12 5.88 -10.18
N GLY A 30 -3.97 5.17 -10.93
CA GLY A 30 -3.96 5.14 -12.39
C GLY A 30 -5.36 5.12 -13.00
N ASP A 31 -5.46 5.42 -14.29
CA ASP A 31 -6.68 5.14 -15.05
C ASP A 31 -6.58 3.72 -15.61
N VAL A 32 -7.61 2.93 -15.29
CA VAL A 32 -7.68 1.48 -15.44
C VAL A 32 -8.84 1.08 -16.34
N GLY A 33 -9.47 2.05 -17.00
CA GLY A 33 -10.62 1.85 -17.88
C GLY A 33 -11.89 1.41 -17.15
N ALA A 34 -11.90 1.48 -15.82
CA ALA A 34 -13.10 1.24 -15.01
C ALA A 34 -13.84 2.56 -14.76
N THR A 35 -15.16 2.47 -14.73
CA THR A 35 -16.03 3.63 -14.49
C THR A 35 -16.98 3.36 -13.33
N VAL A 36 -17.57 4.42 -12.81
CA VAL A 36 -18.56 4.36 -11.74
C VAL A 36 -19.79 5.18 -12.07
N ARG A 37 -20.91 4.73 -11.52
CA ARG A 37 -22.17 5.46 -11.47
C ARG A 37 -22.59 5.62 -10.01
N LEU A 38 -22.86 6.87 -9.63
CA LEU A 38 -23.34 7.21 -8.30
C LEU A 38 -24.87 7.10 -8.22
N ALA A 39 -25.38 6.85 -7.01
CA ALA A 39 -26.82 6.82 -6.77
C ALA A 39 -27.47 8.15 -7.19
N GLY A 40 -28.50 8.07 -8.04
CA GLY A 40 -29.24 9.24 -8.54
C GLY A 40 -28.55 10.03 -9.66
N GLY A 41 -27.35 9.61 -10.11
CA GLY A 41 -26.64 10.21 -11.23
C GLY A 41 -26.74 9.39 -12.52
N GLU A 42 -26.86 10.07 -13.66
CA GLU A 42 -26.79 9.44 -14.99
C GLU A 42 -25.38 9.49 -15.59
N ALA A 43 -24.50 10.35 -15.06
CA ALA A 43 -23.15 10.51 -15.56
C ALA A 43 -22.25 9.34 -15.13
N GLU A 44 -21.52 8.80 -16.10
CA GLU A 44 -20.46 7.83 -15.90
C GLU A 44 -19.15 8.59 -15.62
N LEU A 45 -18.52 8.28 -14.49
CA LEU A 45 -17.29 8.92 -14.03
C LEU A 45 -16.15 7.91 -14.00
N SER A 46 -14.91 8.38 -14.07
CA SER A 46 -13.76 7.49 -13.88
C SER A 46 -13.76 6.90 -12.47
N ALA A 47 -13.55 5.57 -12.36
CA ALA A 47 -13.43 4.90 -11.07
C ALA A 47 -12.24 5.40 -10.24
N ARG A 48 -11.25 6.04 -10.87
CA ARG A 48 -10.11 6.68 -10.20
C ARG A 48 -10.55 7.73 -9.16
N LEU A 49 -11.70 8.37 -9.35
CA LEU A 49 -12.24 9.37 -8.42
C LEU A 49 -12.88 8.72 -7.18
N PHE A 50 -13.16 7.43 -7.22
CA PHE A 50 -13.83 6.68 -6.17
C PHE A 50 -13.07 5.36 -5.90
N PRO A 51 -11.80 5.43 -5.46
CA PRO A 51 -11.02 4.23 -5.22
C PRO A 51 -11.57 3.44 -4.03
N CYS A 52 -11.52 2.10 -4.12
CA CYS A 52 -12.07 1.21 -3.12
C CYS A 52 -11.49 1.47 -1.72
N ALA A 53 -10.20 1.78 -1.66
CA ALA A 53 -9.45 2.04 -0.43
C ALA A 53 -9.99 3.24 0.38
N ASN A 54 -10.69 4.19 -0.23
CA ASN A 54 -11.24 5.35 0.48
C ASN A 54 -12.36 4.96 1.45
N CYS A 55 -13.14 3.93 1.14
CA CYS A 55 -14.21 3.45 2.00
C CYS A 55 -13.81 2.16 2.72
N HIS A 56 -13.24 1.21 1.99
CA HIS A 56 -12.89 -0.10 2.54
C HIS A 56 -11.55 -0.12 3.29
N GLY A 57 -10.87 1.02 3.39
CA GLY A 57 -9.57 1.16 4.03
C GLY A 57 -8.41 0.74 3.12
N ALA A 58 -7.23 1.33 3.34
CA ALA A 58 -6.03 1.04 2.56
C ALA A 58 -5.52 -0.41 2.73
N ASP A 59 -5.90 -1.07 3.84
CA ASP A 59 -5.65 -2.50 4.11
C ASP A 59 -6.87 -3.40 3.80
N GLY A 60 -7.94 -2.81 3.25
CA GLY A 60 -9.18 -3.49 2.89
C GLY A 60 -9.94 -4.08 4.08
N GLN A 61 -9.66 -3.65 5.32
CA GLN A 61 -10.29 -4.17 6.54
C GLN A 61 -11.61 -3.47 6.91
N GLY A 62 -12.09 -2.58 6.06
CA GLY A 62 -13.31 -1.81 6.29
C GLY A 62 -13.09 -0.60 7.18
N SER A 63 -14.15 0.18 7.38
CA SER A 63 -14.13 1.39 8.19
C SER A 63 -15.50 1.63 8.82
N VAL A 64 -15.54 2.53 9.80
CA VAL A 64 -16.78 3.03 10.39
C VAL A 64 -16.72 4.55 10.39
N GLU A 65 -17.67 5.19 9.71
CA GLU A 65 -17.79 6.64 9.64
C GLU A 65 -19.19 7.07 10.11
N GLY A 66 -19.30 7.43 11.39
CA GLY A 66 -20.59 7.71 12.02
C GLY A 66 -21.47 6.46 12.03
N ALA A 67 -22.60 6.52 11.30
CA ALA A 67 -23.52 5.40 11.15
C ALA A 67 -23.18 4.49 9.95
N LEU A 68 -22.28 4.92 9.06
CA LEU A 68 -21.88 4.13 7.90
C LEU A 68 -20.87 3.08 8.32
N VAL A 69 -21.22 1.80 8.12
CA VAL A 69 -20.32 0.66 8.37
C VAL A 69 -19.90 0.11 7.02
N VAL A 70 -18.61 0.26 6.70
CA VAL A 70 -18.03 -0.26 5.47
C VAL A 70 -17.35 -1.60 5.76
N PRO A 71 -17.74 -2.71 5.11
CA PRO A 71 -17.25 -4.04 5.46
C PRO A 71 -15.81 -4.30 4.97
N PRO A 72 -15.09 -5.24 5.61
CA PRO A 72 -13.80 -5.73 5.11
C PRO A 72 -13.97 -6.53 3.81
N ILE A 73 -13.09 -6.27 2.84
CA ILE A 73 -13.07 -6.93 1.52
C ILE A 73 -11.76 -7.69 1.25
N ALA A 74 -10.70 -7.43 2.00
CA ALA A 74 -9.41 -8.11 1.82
C ALA A 74 -9.35 -9.48 2.51
N GLY A 75 -8.80 -10.48 1.81
CA GLY A 75 -8.61 -11.85 2.31
C GLY A 75 -9.90 -12.59 2.66
N ARG A 76 -11.02 -12.19 2.03
CA ARG A 76 -12.35 -12.74 2.31
C ARG A 76 -12.69 -13.97 1.47
N GLY A 77 -11.82 -14.34 0.53
CA GLY A 77 -12.11 -15.41 -0.44
C GLY A 77 -13.29 -15.07 -1.35
N LEU A 78 -13.46 -13.79 -1.71
CA LEU A 78 -14.51 -13.36 -2.64
C LEU A 78 -14.27 -13.99 -4.01
N SER A 79 -15.31 -14.58 -4.58
CA SER A 79 -15.30 -14.99 -5.98
C SER A 79 -15.51 -13.79 -6.91
N VAL A 80 -15.27 -14.00 -8.20
CA VAL A 80 -15.65 -13.02 -9.24
C VAL A 80 -17.13 -12.71 -9.16
N ASP A 81 -17.98 -13.72 -9.01
CA ASP A 81 -19.44 -13.54 -8.93
C ASP A 81 -19.85 -12.73 -7.70
N ASP A 82 -19.16 -12.91 -6.57
CA ASP A 82 -19.42 -12.10 -5.36
C ASP A 82 -19.13 -10.62 -5.62
N LEU A 83 -18.01 -10.34 -6.30
CA LEU A 83 -17.62 -8.97 -6.60
C LEU A 83 -18.50 -8.35 -7.70
N VAL A 84 -18.94 -9.12 -8.70
CA VAL A 84 -19.93 -8.64 -9.70
C VAL A 84 -21.21 -8.23 -8.97
N ARG A 85 -21.76 -9.11 -8.12
CA ARG A 85 -22.99 -8.82 -7.38
C ARG A 85 -22.86 -7.56 -6.52
N ALA A 86 -21.76 -7.43 -5.79
CA ALA A 86 -21.56 -6.28 -4.91
C ALA A 86 -21.23 -4.99 -5.67
N ALA A 87 -20.21 -5.00 -6.52
CA ALA A 87 -19.66 -3.80 -7.14
C ALA A 87 -20.47 -3.31 -8.34
N GLU A 88 -21.01 -4.20 -9.18
CA GLU A 88 -21.79 -3.80 -10.35
C GLU A 88 -23.28 -3.66 -10.03
N HIS A 89 -23.83 -4.59 -9.24
CA HIS A 89 -25.26 -4.64 -8.96
C HIS A 89 -25.66 -4.09 -7.59
N GLY A 90 -24.71 -3.91 -6.67
CA GLY A 90 -25.03 -3.42 -5.33
C GLY A 90 -25.80 -4.40 -4.47
N MET A 91 -25.50 -5.68 -4.59
CA MET A 91 -26.17 -6.73 -3.83
C MET A 91 -25.18 -7.40 -2.86
N GLY A 92 -25.59 -7.50 -1.60
CA GLY A 92 -24.87 -8.21 -0.57
C GLY A 92 -24.90 -9.73 -0.74
N PRO A 93 -24.12 -10.47 0.06
CA PRO A 93 -24.12 -11.94 0.03
C PRO A 93 -25.45 -12.57 0.48
N ASP A 94 -26.26 -11.83 1.24
CA ASP A 94 -27.62 -12.17 1.65
C ASP A 94 -28.69 -11.84 0.58
N GLY A 95 -28.29 -11.17 -0.51
CA GLY A 95 -29.18 -10.70 -1.56
C GLY A 95 -29.81 -9.34 -1.27
N GLU A 96 -29.53 -8.73 -0.12
CA GLU A 96 -30.03 -7.40 0.21
C GLU A 96 -29.27 -6.31 -0.55
N ALA A 97 -29.94 -5.18 -0.80
CA ALA A 97 -29.32 -4.05 -1.46
C ALA A 97 -28.25 -3.40 -0.56
N LEU A 98 -27.07 -3.17 -1.12
CA LEU A 98 -26.00 -2.42 -0.46
C LEU A 98 -26.35 -0.93 -0.39
N ASP A 99 -25.76 -0.25 0.59
CA ASP A 99 -25.92 1.20 0.77
C ASP A 99 -25.66 1.93 -0.57
N PRO A 100 -26.56 2.86 -0.99
CA PRO A 100 -26.38 3.63 -2.22
C PRO A 100 -25.11 4.49 -2.26
N ALA A 101 -24.49 4.76 -1.10
CA ALA A 101 -23.20 5.43 -1.01
C ALA A 101 -22.06 4.60 -1.61
N MET A 102 -22.17 3.26 -1.64
CA MET A 102 -21.23 2.43 -2.39
C MET A 102 -21.49 2.65 -3.89
N PRO A 103 -20.52 3.12 -4.68
CA PRO A 103 -20.72 3.33 -6.11
C PRO A 103 -20.99 2.02 -6.84
N ARG A 104 -21.63 2.09 -8.01
CA ARG A 104 -21.74 0.95 -8.93
C ARG A 104 -20.65 1.06 -9.98
N TYR A 105 -19.82 0.04 -10.11
CA TYR A 105 -18.67 0.01 -10.99
C TYR A 105 -19.02 -0.71 -12.29
N ALA A 106 -18.40 -0.29 -13.39
CA ALA A 106 -18.27 -1.07 -14.59
C ALA A 106 -16.78 -1.29 -14.84
N PHE A 107 -16.35 -2.55 -14.86
CA PHE A 107 -14.95 -2.89 -15.05
C PHE A 107 -14.65 -3.12 -16.54
N ALA A 108 -13.44 -2.74 -16.96
CA ALA A 108 -12.89 -3.21 -18.23
C ALA A 108 -12.66 -4.74 -18.19
N ASP A 109 -12.58 -5.37 -19.37
CA ASP A 109 -12.40 -6.81 -19.51
C ASP A 109 -11.25 -7.35 -18.63
N GLY A 110 -11.55 -8.35 -17.79
CA GLY A 110 -10.58 -8.99 -16.89
C GLY A 110 -10.33 -8.25 -15.56
N GLY A 111 -10.63 -6.96 -15.47
CA GLY A 111 -10.29 -6.12 -14.30
C GLY A 111 -10.89 -6.63 -12.98
N ILE A 112 -12.08 -7.23 -13.02
CA ILE A 112 -12.72 -7.77 -11.81
C ILE A 112 -12.01 -9.01 -11.26
N ALA A 113 -11.52 -9.89 -12.13
CA ALA A 113 -10.79 -11.10 -11.72
C ALA A 113 -9.41 -10.74 -11.16
N GLU A 114 -8.77 -9.73 -11.73
CA GLU A 114 -7.52 -9.18 -11.21
C GLU A 114 -7.71 -8.53 -9.84
N LEU A 115 -8.80 -7.77 -9.66
CA LEU A 115 -9.15 -7.18 -8.38
C LEU A 115 -9.42 -8.24 -7.31
N VAL A 116 -10.14 -9.33 -7.63
CA VAL A 116 -10.33 -10.46 -6.70
C VAL A 116 -8.99 -11.02 -6.23
N ARG A 117 -8.07 -11.31 -7.15
CA ARG A 117 -6.73 -11.83 -6.82
C ARG A 117 -5.94 -10.84 -5.97
N PHE A 118 -6.03 -9.56 -6.29
CA PHE A 118 -5.38 -8.50 -5.50
C PHE A 118 -5.93 -8.45 -4.07
N LEU A 119 -7.26 -8.47 -3.89
CA LEU A 119 -7.90 -8.43 -2.57
C LEU A 119 -7.56 -9.66 -1.73
N ASP A 120 -7.42 -10.84 -2.34
CA ASP A 120 -6.99 -12.05 -1.65
C ASP A 120 -5.53 -11.95 -1.16
N ALA A 121 -4.64 -11.38 -1.99
CA ALA A 121 -3.24 -11.18 -1.64
C ALA A 121 -3.01 -10.00 -0.67
N LEU A 122 -3.92 -9.02 -0.60
CA LEU A 122 -3.72 -7.76 0.11
C LEU A 122 -3.29 -7.93 1.59
N PRO A 123 -3.89 -8.81 2.42
CA PRO A 123 -3.44 -8.98 3.81
C PRO A 123 -1.99 -9.48 3.93
N HIS A 124 -1.53 -10.28 2.97
CA HIS A 124 -0.14 -10.72 2.92
C HIS A 124 0.78 -9.58 2.48
N ARG A 125 0.37 -8.80 1.48
CA ARG A 125 1.12 -7.63 1.00
C ARG A 125 1.30 -6.58 2.08
N GLU A 126 0.25 -6.34 2.87
CA GLU A 126 0.27 -5.41 4.00
C GLU A 126 1.24 -5.81 5.12
N ARG A 127 1.73 -7.05 5.10
CA ARG A 127 2.68 -7.60 6.08
C ARG A 127 3.99 -8.09 5.46
N ALA A 128 4.22 -7.81 4.17
CA ALA A 128 5.51 -8.11 3.55
C ALA A 128 6.64 -7.49 4.39
N GLY A 129 7.73 -8.21 4.61
CA GLY A 129 8.83 -7.76 5.48
C GLY A 129 8.59 -7.81 6.99
N VAL A 130 7.42 -8.30 7.43
CA VAL A 130 7.12 -8.54 8.85
C VAL A 130 7.15 -10.04 9.12
N SER A 131 8.08 -10.47 9.99
CA SER A 131 8.17 -11.85 10.45
C SER A 131 7.75 -11.98 11.92
N GLY A 132 7.90 -13.17 12.49
CA GLY A 132 7.73 -13.38 13.93
C GLY A 132 8.77 -12.65 14.79
N SER A 133 9.93 -12.30 14.21
CA SER A 133 11.08 -11.76 14.96
C SER A 133 11.62 -10.44 14.40
N THR A 134 11.23 -10.04 13.19
CA THR A 134 11.81 -8.87 12.50
C THR A 134 10.75 -8.02 11.79
N VAL A 135 11.05 -6.73 11.64
CA VAL A 135 10.41 -5.81 10.69
C VAL A 135 11.53 -5.25 9.82
N ARG A 136 11.48 -5.47 8.50
CA ARG A 136 12.52 -5.04 7.54
C ARG A 136 12.17 -3.66 6.95
N ILE A 137 13.12 -2.73 6.99
CA ILE A 137 12.95 -1.37 6.49
C ILE A 137 14.07 -1.10 5.49
N ALA A 138 13.70 -0.81 4.25
CA ALA A 138 14.68 -0.49 3.22
C ALA A 138 15.03 1.00 3.29
N VAL A 139 16.33 1.31 3.18
CA VAL A 139 16.80 2.68 2.98
C VAL A 139 17.05 2.90 1.49
N VAL A 140 16.48 3.99 0.96
CA VAL A 140 16.45 4.31 -0.47
C VAL A 140 16.81 5.77 -0.72
N GLY A 141 17.20 6.08 -1.96
CA GLY A 141 17.50 7.43 -2.41
C GLY A 141 18.98 7.84 -2.32
N ASP A 142 19.25 9.08 -2.72
CA ASP A 142 20.58 9.65 -2.66
C ASP A 142 21.03 9.80 -1.19
N HIS A 143 22.30 9.52 -0.92
CA HIS A 143 22.85 9.45 0.45
C HIS A 143 22.36 8.30 1.33
N ALA A 144 21.76 7.24 0.75
CA ALA A 144 21.28 6.06 1.47
C ALA A 144 22.26 5.54 2.54
N GLU A 145 23.56 5.46 2.24
CA GLU A 145 24.57 4.99 3.20
C GLU A 145 24.71 5.88 4.44
N THR A 146 24.66 7.21 4.28
CA THR A 146 24.78 8.14 5.41
C THR A 146 23.49 8.24 6.21
N PHE A 147 22.35 8.20 5.51
CA PHE A 147 21.05 8.12 6.14
C PHE A 147 20.88 6.81 6.93
N LEU A 148 21.30 5.68 6.34
CA LEU A 148 21.28 4.38 6.98
C LEU A 148 22.10 4.38 8.27
N ARG A 149 23.25 5.06 8.35
CA ARG A 149 24.02 5.15 9.61
C ARG A 149 23.21 5.78 10.73
N GLY A 150 22.58 6.92 10.48
CA GLY A 150 21.78 7.62 11.46
C GLY A 150 20.55 6.82 11.88
N LEU A 151 19.87 6.21 10.90
CA LEU A 151 18.70 5.38 11.13
C LEU A 151 19.06 4.10 11.88
N SER A 152 20.15 3.42 11.50
CA SER A 152 20.65 2.23 12.21
C SER A 152 20.96 2.55 13.67
N ALA A 153 21.58 3.71 13.93
CA ALA A 153 21.90 4.14 15.29
C ALA A 153 20.64 4.41 16.14
N SER A 154 19.53 4.85 15.56
CA SER A 154 18.28 5.05 16.30
C SER A 154 17.50 3.76 16.54
N VAL A 155 17.60 2.77 15.64
CA VAL A 155 16.88 1.49 15.76
C VAL A 155 17.69 0.37 16.44
N ASP A 156 18.97 0.58 16.72
CA ASP A 156 19.80 -0.43 17.39
C ASP A 156 19.24 -0.80 18.77
N GLY A 157 19.11 -2.11 19.02
CA GLY A 157 18.48 -2.65 20.22
C GLY A 157 16.96 -2.43 20.35
N GLU A 158 16.34 -1.62 19.46
CA GLU A 158 14.93 -1.29 19.53
C GLU A 158 14.05 -2.43 19.02
N ARG A 159 12.84 -2.49 19.57
CA ARG A 159 11.82 -3.48 19.20
C ARG A 159 10.43 -2.88 19.05
N ALA A 160 9.70 -3.39 18.07
CA ALA A 160 8.26 -3.19 17.90
C ALA A 160 7.54 -4.51 18.18
N TRP A 161 6.80 -4.58 19.28
CA TRP A 161 6.00 -5.76 19.65
C TRP A 161 6.81 -7.08 19.65
N GLY A 162 8.02 -7.04 20.22
CA GLY A 162 8.92 -8.18 20.30
C GLY A 162 9.78 -8.42 19.05
N ARG A 163 9.56 -7.69 17.96
CA ARG A 163 10.32 -7.81 16.71
C ARG A 163 11.45 -6.79 16.66
N SER A 164 12.65 -7.22 16.28
CA SER A 164 13.76 -6.33 15.98
C SER A 164 13.48 -5.54 14.71
N ILE A 165 13.85 -4.28 14.69
CA ILE A 165 13.78 -3.45 13.47
C ILE A 165 15.11 -3.65 12.74
N VAL A 166 15.05 -4.16 11.51
CA VAL A 166 16.23 -4.42 10.68
C VAL A 166 16.19 -3.46 9.51
N VAL A 167 17.32 -2.78 9.28
CA VAL A 167 17.46 -1.76 8.25
C VAL A 167 18.64 -2.10 7.35
N ASP A 168 18.46 -1.97 6.05
CA ASP A 168 19.50 -2.22 5.06
C ASP A 168 19.34 -1.28 3.85
N THR A 169 20.41 -1.15 3.07
CA THR A 169 20.33 -0.52 1.74
C THR A 169 19.82 -1.56 0.74
N GLY A 170 18.74 -1.24 0.04
CA GLY A 170 18.14 -2.12 -0.97
C GLY A 170 16.65 -2.35 -0.75
N ALA A 171 15.85 -1.94 -1.73
CA ALA A 171 14.43 -2.29 -1.79
C ALA A 171 14.29 -3.71 -2.36
N GLY A 172 14.49 -4.73 -1.51
CA GLY A 172 13.99 -6.06 -1.85
C GLY A 172 12.45 -6.07 -1.81
N ASP A 173 11.81 -6.94 -2.59
CA ASP A 173 10.36 -7.19 -2.56
C ASP A 173 9.84 -7.63 -1.16
N ASP A 174 10.74 -7.82 -0.21
CA ASP A 174 10.50 -8.23 1.17
C ASP A 174 10.64 -7.10 2.18
N ALA A 175 10.75 -5.83 1.77
CA ALA A 175 10.72 -4.70 2.69
C ALA A 175 9.30 -4.39 3.18
N PHE A 176 9.15 -4.10 4.47
CA PHE A 176 7.88 -3.64 5.03
C PHE A 176 7.59 -2.20 4.60
N LEU A 177 8.57 -1.31 4.75
CA LEU A 177 8.50 0.09 4.37
C LEU A 177 9.85 0.54 3.83
N GLY A 178 9.83 1.55 2.98
CA GLY A 178 11.01 2.32 2.64
C GLY A 178 11.19 3.52 3.57
N ALA A 179 12.40 4.00 3.71
CA ALA A 179 12.74 5.26 4.35
C ALA A 179 13.85 5.95 3.55
N GLY A 180 13.78 7.26 3.38
CA GLY A 180 14.80 7.97 2.61
C GLY A 180 14.61 9.48 2.62
N LEU A 181 15.66 10.17 2.21
CA LEU A 181 15.62 11.61 1.99
C LEU A 181 14.83 11.94 0.73
N ASP A 182 14.05 13.01 0.81
CA ASP A 182 13.29 13.59 -0.31
C ASP A 182 12.28 12.63 -0.97
N GLY A 183 12.03 11.46 -0.36
CA GLY A 183 11.05 10.50 -0.83
C GLY A 183 11.36 9.99 -2.23
N GLY A 184 12.52 9.35 -2.40
CA GLY A 184 12.82 8.59 -3.63
C GLY A 184 11.66 7.68 -4.05
N GLU A 185 11.62 7.26 -5.31
CA GLU A 185 10.54 6.42 -5.84
C GLU A 185 10.99 4.96 -5.92
N GLN A 186 10.14 4.04 -5.42
CA GLN A 186 10.28 2.60 -5.61
C GLN A 186 8.88 2.00 -5.82
N PRO A 187 8.58 1.43 -7.01
CA PRO A 187 7.28 0.83 -7.28
C PRO A 187 6.88 -0.20 -6.22
N GLY A 188 5.69 -0.04 -5.65
CA GLY A 188 5.13 -0.98 -4.69
C GLY A 188 5.71 -0.91 -3.26
N LEU A 189 6.65 0.01 -3.00
CA LEU A 189 7.22 0.23 -1.67
C LEU A 189 6.97 1.67 -1.20
N PRO A 190 6.03 1.87 -0.26
CA PRO A 190 5.82 3.19 0.34
C PRO A 190 7.04 3.67 1.13
N ILE A 191 7.51 4.87 0.80
CA ILE A 191 8.73 5.46 1.35
C ILE A 191 8.37 6.58 2.33
N LEU A 192 8.82 6.42 3.57
CA LEU A 192 8.65 7.39 4.65
C LEU A 192 9.71 8.48 4.58
N SER A 193 9.28 9.73 4.74
CA SER A 193 10.16 10.89 4.88
C SER A 193 9.53 11.92 5.83
N LEU A 194 10.34 12.59 6.65
CA LEU A 194 9.89 13.69 7.51
C LEU A 194 10.12 15.05 6.85
N SER A 195 9.21 15.98 7.09
CA SER A 195 9.25 17.30 6.43
C SER A 195 10.44 18.17 6.83
N ASP A 196 11.00 17.97 8.02
CA ASP A 196 12.11 18.76 8.54
C ASP A 196 13.50 18.22 8.12
N GLU A 197 13.56 17.03 7.48
CA GLU A 197 14.82 16.37 7.11
C GLU A 197 15.65 17.17 6.12
N ALA A 198 15.02 17.98 5.26
CA ALA A 198 15.70 18.83 4.28
C ALA A 198 16.63 19.88 4.91
N ARG A 199 16.52 20.12 6.22
CA ARG A 199 17.39 21.04 6.97
C ARG A 199 18.47 20.34 7.77
N LEU A 200 18.45 19.01 7.81
CA LEU A 200 19.36 18.17 8.58
C LEU A 200 20.46 17.62 7.68
N SER A 201 21.58 17.21 8.28
CA SER A 201 22.50 16.33 7.57
C SER A 201 21.82 14.98 7.31
N PRO A 202 22.20 14.23 6.25
CA PRO A 202 21.58 12.94 5.97
C PRO A 202 21.59 11.96 7.16
N GLU A 203 22.63 12.00 7.98
CA GLU A 203 22.74 11.17 9.19
C GLU A 203 21.76 11.62 10.28
N ALA A 204 21.67 12.93 10.54
CA ALA A 204 20.72 13.46 11.52
C ALA A 204 19.27 13.25 11.08
N ALA A 205 18.99 13.37 9.78
CA ALA A 205 17.72 13.02 9.18
C ALA A 205 17.37 11.55 9.43
N GLY A 206 18.26 10.61 9.07
CA GLY A 206 18.03 9.18 9.30
C GLY A 206 17.78 8.84 10.77
N HIS A 207 18.49 9.49 11.69
CA HIS A 207 18.24 9.33 13.13
C HIS A 207 16.82 9.76 13.52
N ALA A 208 16.38 10.95 13.07
CA ALA A 208 15.04 11.47 13.32
C ALA A 208 13.95 10.57 12.69
N THR A 209 14.15 10.12 11.44
CA THR A 209 13.23 9.18 10.78
C THR A 209 13.09 7.90 11.59
N GLY A 210 14.20 7.33 12.07
CA GLY A 210 14.16 6.10 12.84
C GLY A 210 13.41 6.25 14.17
N GLN A 211 13.56 7.39 14.87
CA GLN A 211 12.78 7.68 16.08
C GLN A 211 11.27 7.73 15.79
N ALA A 212 10.87 8.45 14.73
CA ALA A 212 9.47 8.52 14.32
C ALA A 212 8.94 7.15 13.86
N LEU A 213 9.75 6.38 13.13
CA LEU A 213 9.41 5.03 12.69
C LEU A 213 9.17 4.09 13.89
N ILE A 214 10.05 4.07 14.89
CA ILE A 214 9.88 3.25 16.09
C ILE A 214 8.57 3.57 16.78
N ALA A 215 8.28 4.87 16.96
CA ALA A 215 7.04 5.32 17.57
C ALA A 215 5.82 4.86 16.75
N ALA A 216 5.85 5.02 15.42
CA ALA A 216 4.78 4.62 14.52
C ALA A 216 4.52 3.11 14.59
N LEU A 217 5.57 2.29 14.48
CA LEU A 217 5.47 0.83 14.58
C LEU A 217 4.87 0.39 15.93
N ARG A 218 5.25 1.03 17.03
CA ARG A 218 4.67 0.76 18.36
C ARG A 218 3.21 1.14 18.44
N ALA A 219 2.81 2.28 17.87
CA ALA A 219 1.42 2.73 17.86
C ALA A 219 0.46 1.78 17.11
N THR A 220 0.97 0.99 16.15
CA THR A 220 0.12 0.06 15.37
C THR A 220 -0.56 -1.04 16.19
N GLY A 221 -0.03 -1.38 17.37
CA GLY A 221 -0.42 -2.59 18.10
C GLY A 221 0.25 -3.86 17.54
N ARG A 222 -0.11 -5.04 18.06
CA ARG A 222 0.46 -6.31 17.59
C ARG A 222 0.12 -6.66 16.14
N ASN A 223 -0.91 -6.03 15.57
CA ASN A 223 -1.31 -6.20 14.17
C ASN A 223 -0.61 -5.15 13.30
N LEU A 224 0.65 -5.44 12.98
CA LEU A 224 1.53 -4.54 12.25
C LEU A 224 1.25 -4.67 10.75
N THR A 225 0.39 -3.80 10.22
CA THR A 225 0.12 -3.65 8.78
C THR A 225 0.73 -2.35 8.27
N ARG A 226 1.11 -2.35 6.99
CA ARG A 226 1.76 -1.20 6.34
C ARG A 226 0.90 0.05 6.45
N SER A 227 -0.40 -0.06 6.16
CA SER A 227 -1.35 1.04 6.25
C SER A 227 -1.43 1.66 7.63
N ARG A 228 -1.44 0.84 8.70
CA ARG A 228 -1.46 1.33 10.09
C ARG A 228 -0.16 2.01 10.47
N ALA A 229 0.98 1.47 10.04
CA ALA A 229 2.28 2.08 10.29
C ALA A 229 2.41 3.44 9.58
N ILE A 230 1.97 3.52 8.33
CA ILE A 230 1.93 4.77 7.56
C ILE A 230 1.02 5.80 8.22
N ALA A 231 -0.18 5.41 8.63
CA ALA A 231 -1.13 6.30 9.31
C ALA A 231 -0.51 6.87 10.60
N ALA A 232 0.06 6.01 11.45
CA ALA A 232 0.73 6.43 12.68
C ALA A 232 1.94 7.35 12.41
N PHE A 233 2.71 7.10 11.35
CA PHE A 233 3.84 7.94 10.98
C PHE A 233 3.39 9.34 10.50
N ARG A 234 2.27 9.42 9.77
CA ARG A 234 1.69 10.69 9.31
C ARG A 234 1.17 11.56 10.45
N GLU A 235 0.61 10.96 11.50
CA GLU A 235 0.23 11.67 12.72
C GLU A 235 1.42 12.35 13.40
N MET A 236 2.65 11.89 13.13
CA MET A 236 3.90 12.45 13.66
C MET A 236 4.52 13.54 12.75
N GLY A 237 3.78 14.03 11.75
CA GLY A 237 4.25 15.02 10.78
C GLY A 237 5.07 14.44 9.63
N GLY A 238 5.12 13.11 9.52
CA GLY A 238 5.72 12.40 8.42
C GLY A 238 4.87 12.42 7.15
N ARG A 239 5.55 12.22 6.02
CA ARG A 239 4.95 12.06 4.69
C ARG A 239 5.32 10.68 4.13
N THR A 240 4.55 10.25 3.14
CA THR A 240 4.81 9.00 2.41
C THR A 240 4.80 9.33 0.93
N VAL A 241 5.81 8.88 0.22
CA VAL A 241 5.87 8.91 -1.25
C VAL A 241 5.72 7.47 -1.73
N ASN A 242 4.88 7.28 -2.75
CA ASN A 242 4.62 6.00 -3.39
C ASN A 242 5.12 6.06 -4.83
#